data_AF-A0A2A2GZM3-F1
#
_entry.id   AF-A0A2A2GZM3-F1
#
_cell.length_a   1.000
_cell.length_b   1.000
_cell.length_c   1.000
_cell.angle_alpha   90.00
_cell.angle_beta   90.00
_cell.angle_gamma   90.00
#
_symmetry.space_group_name_H-M   'P 1'
#
loop_
_entity.id
_entity.type
_entity.pdbx_description
1 polymer ?
#
loop_
_entity_poly.entity_id
_entity_poly.type
_entity_poly.pdbx_seq_one_letter_code
_entity_poly.pdbx_strand_id
1 'polypeptide(L)'
;MAILFIADLHLSEKEPAITAGFLHFLREQASQAKALYILGDFFDYWIGDDDPSLLHEAIAQELKELQSKGVPCYFIHGNRDFLLGKRFAKESGMILLPAEKVLTLHGHNILILHGDTLCTDDISYQRYRKRVYNRWLQRLFLALPLSTRHCIAERMRKNSQSATQLKPEYITDVNEQTVIEKFRKYQVDWMIHGHTHRPAIHKINVNGKILHRAVLGAWDQNGSVIKITLKTIELLHFPFY
;
A
#
# COMPACT_ATOMS: atom_id res chain seq x y z
N MET A 1 16.11 13.12 10.96
CA MET A 1 15.38 11.84 10.80
C MET A 1 14.23 12.05 9.83
N ALA A 2 14.02 11.09 8.94
CA ALA A 2 13.05 11.15 7.84
C ALA A 2 11.77 10.37 8.18
N ILE A 3 10.70 10.58 7.43
CA ILE A 3 9.50 9.73 7.40
C ILE A 3 9.52 8.95 6.09
N LEU A 4 9.27 7.64 6.15
CA LEU A 4 9.35 6.75 4.99
C LEU A 4 7.96 6.27 4.58
N PHE A 5 7.73 6.18 3.28
CA PHE A 5 6.52 5.63 2.66
C PHE A 5 6.91 4.53 1.68
N ILE A 6 6.26 3.37 1.78
CA ILE A 6 6.42 2.22 0.89
C ILE A 6 5.04 1.64 0.55
N ALA A 7 4.92 0.89 -0.54
CA ALA A 7 3.69 0.23 -0.97
C ALA A 7 4.04 -0.88 -1.97
N ASP A 8 3.07 -1.74 -2.29
CA ASP A 8 3.18 -2.67 -3.42
C ASP A 8 4.39 -3.63 -3.31
N LEU A 9 4.61 -4.16 -2.12
CA LEU A 9 5.68 -5.14 -1.91
C LEU A 9 5.28 -6.52 -2.41
N HIS A 10 4.00 -6.87 -2.30
CA HIS A 10 3.48 -8.20 -2.66
C HIS A 10 4.28 -9.34 -2.00
N LEU A 11 4.57 -9.22 -0.70
CA LEU A 11 5.30 -10.24 0.05
C LEU A 11 4.61 -11.61 -0.09
N SER A 12 5.39 -12.61 -0.47
CA SER A 12 4.92 -13.99 -0.65
C SER A 12 6.05 -15.00 -0.47
N GLU A 13 5.71 -16.24 -0.12
CA GLU A 13 6.68 -17.34 0.01
C GLU A 13 7.34 -17.71 -1.32
N LYS A 14 6.74 -17.31 -2.46
CA LYS A 14 7.26 -17.56 -3.81
C LYS A 14 8.35 -16.58 -4.21
N GLU A 15 8.42 -15.42 -3.56
CA GLU A 15 9.36 -14.33 -3.86
C GLU A 15 10.23 -14.01 -2.62
N PRO A 16 11.07 -14.95 -2.16
CA PRO A 16 11.86 -14.78 -0.94
C PRO A 16 12.87 -13.63 -1.03
N ALA A 17 13.30 -13.26 -2.25
CA ALA A 17 14.21 -12.13 -2.48
C ALA A 17 13.60 -10.79 -2.04
N ILE A 18 12.32 -10.55 -2.34
CA ILE A 18 11.60 -9.34 -1.90
C ILE A 18 11.51 -9.31 -0.38
N THR A 19 11.19 -10.45 0.24
CA THR A 19 11.16 -10.58 1.70
C THR A 19 12.51 -10.23 2.31
N ALA A 20 13.60 -10.80 1.81
CA ALA A 20 14.95 -10.50 2.29
C ALA A 20 15.30 -9.01 2.13
N GLY A 21 14.98 -8.40 0.99
CA GLY A 21 15.17 -6.98 0.75
C GLY A 21 14.37 -6.09 1.70
N PHE A 22 13.13 -6.47 2.00
CA PHE A 22 12.32 -5.75 2.97
C PHE A 22 12.89 -5.85 4.40
N LEU A 23 13.34 -7.03 4.82
CA LEU A 23 13.98 -7.20 6.13
C LEU A 23 15.27 -6.38 6.23
N HIS A 24 16.09 -6.35 5.17
CA HIS A 24 17.26 -5.49 5.11
C HIS A 24 16.88 -4.00 5.22
N PHE A 25 15.87 -3.57 4.47
CA PHE A 25 15.35 -2.20 4.55
C PHE A 25 14.88 -1.82 5.97
N LEU A 26 14.18 -2.73 6.68
CA LEU A 26 13.73 -2.47 8.05
C LEU A 26 14.91 -2.24 9.00
N ARG A 27 15.95 -3.07 8.87
CA ARG A 27 17.12 -3.06 9.77
C ARG A 27 18.04 -1.86 9.51
N GLU A 28 18.22 -1.48 8.25
CA GLU A 28 19.15 -0.40 7.88
C GLU A 28 18.47 0.98 7.80
N GLN A 29 17.43 1.11 6.97
CA GLN A 29 16.85 2.42 6.65
C GLN A 29 15.70 2.78 7.58
N ALA A 30 14.76 1.86 7.81
CA ALA A 30 13.56 2.15 8.60
C ALA A 30 13.88 2.34 10.08
N SER A 31 14.88 1.63 10.62
CA SER A 31 15.35 1.77 12.01
C SER A 31 15.83 3.18 12.38
N GLN A 32 16.20 3.99 11.38
CA GLN A 32 16.63 5.39 11.56
C GLN A 32 15.52 6.41 11.25
N ALA A 33 14.34 5.95 10.85
CA ALA A 33 13.20 6.79 10.50
C ALA A 33 12.43 7.26 11.73
N LYS A 34 11.66 8.34 11.57
CA LYS A 34 10.68 8.78 12.57
C LYS A 34 9.40 7.96 12.55
N ALA A 35 9.05 7.41 11.38
CA ALA A 35 7.86 6.61 11.15
C ALA A 35 7.97 5.91 9.79
N LEU A 36 7.31 4.76 9.67
CA LEU A 36 7.13 4.02 8.43
C LEU A 36 5.63 3.96 8.08
N TYR A 37 5.27 4.35 6.86
CA TYR A 37 3.92 4.22 6.32
C TYR A 37 3.93 3.20 5.19
N ILE A 38 3.07 2.20 5.29
CA ILE A 38 2.87 1.14 4.30
C ILE A 38 1.51 1.37 3.64
N LEU A 39 1.51 1.80 2.37
CA LEU A 39 0.32 2.25 1.64
C LEU A 39 -0.30 1.14 0.80
N GLY A 40 -0.55 -0.01 1.43
CA GLY A 40 -1.29 -1.12 0.84
C GLY A 40 -0.46 -2.04 -0.06
N ASP A 41 -1.06 -3.18 -0.40
CA ASP A 41 -0.46 -4.25 -1.19
C ASP A 41 0.90 -4.68 -0.61
N PHE A 42 0.95 -4.77 0.72
CA PHE A 42 2.10 -5.24 1.48
C PHE A 42 2.28 -6.74 1.30
N PHE A 43 1.18 -7.49 1.29
CA PHE A 43 1.15 -8.92 0.98
C PHE A 43 0.49 -9.14 -0.38
N ASP A 44 0.97 -10.16 -1.09
CA ASP A 44 0.44 -10.57 -2.41
C ASP A 44 -1.02 -11.03 -2.34
N TYR A 45 -1.47 -11.49 -1.17
CA TYR A 45 -2.88 -11.66 -0.82
C TYR A 45 -3.07 -11.75 0.70
N TRP A 46 -4.28 -11.45 1.19
CA TRP A 46 -4.66 -11.70 2.58
C TRP A 46 -6.05 -12.31 2.65
N ILE A 47 -6.19 -13.46 3.33
CA ILE A 47 -7.47 -14.16 3.49
C ILE A 47 -8.02 -14.16 4.91
N GLY A 48 -7.34 -13.51 5.84
CA GLY A 48 -7.74 -13.38 7.25
C GLY A 48 -6.56 -13.56 8.20
N ASP A 49 -6.64 -12.90 9.35
CA ASP A 49 -5.57 -12.93 10.37
C ASP A 49 -5.44 -14.29 11.10
N ASP A 50 -6.30 -15.26 10.78
CA ASP A 50 -6.25 -16.63 11.29
C ASP A 50 -5.45 -17.58 10.41
N ASP A 51 -4.89 -17.09 9.30
CA ASP A 51 -3.94 -17.81 8.46
C ASP A 51 -2.60 -18.05 9.18
N PRO A 52 -2.18 -19.31 9.43
CA PRO A 52 -0.97 -19.64 10.18
C PRO A 52 0.32 -19.57 9.32
N SER A 53 0.39 -18.63 8.38
CA SER A 53 1.57 -18.46 7.53
C SER A 53 2.78 -18.00 8.34
N LEU A 54 3.88 -18.75 8.22
CA LEU A 54 5.17 -18.41 8.85
C LEU A 54 5.72 -17.08 8.33
N LEU A 55 5.44 -16.73 7.08
CA LEU A 55 5.83 -15.44 6.51
C LEU A 55 5.12 -14.29 7.24
N HIS A 56 3.81 -14.41 7.46
CA HIS A 56 3.05 -13.38 8.18
C HIS A 56 3.60 -13.21 9.60
N GLU A 57 3.85 -14.31 10.31
CA GLU A 57 4.42 -14.28 11.66
C GLU A 57 5.81 -13.61 11.69
N ALA A 58 6.70 -13.99 10.77
CA ALA A 58 8.05 -13.41 10.69
C ALA A 58 8.01 -11.90 10.40
N ILE A 59 7.16 -11.47 9.45
CA ILE A 59 7.00 -10.05 9.11
C ILE A 59 6.40 -9.25 10.28
N ALA A 60 5.43 -9.83 10.99
CA ALA A 60 4.88 -9.20 12.19
C ALA A 60 5.96 -9.01 13.26
N GLN A 61 6.80 -10.01 13.51
CA GLN A 61 7.88 -9.91 14.50
C GLN A 61 8.88 -8.80 14.16
N GLU A 62 9.30 -8.68 12.91
CA GLU A 62 10.26 -7.67 12.46
C GLU A 62 9.69 -6.24 12.55
N LEU A 63 8.41 -6.07 12.18
CA LEU A 63 7.70 -4.80 12.39
C LEU A 63 7.54 -4.46 13.88
N LYS A 64 7.32 -5.49 14.72
CA LYS A 64 7.19 -5.32 16.17
C LYS A 64 8.52 -4.90 16.80
N GLU A 65 9.61 -5.49 16.33
CA GLU A 65 10.96 -5.10 16.75
C GLU A 65 11.25 -3.65 16.33
N LEU A 66 10.91 -3.25 15.10
CA LEU A 66 11.05 -1.88 14.63
C LEU A 66 10.25 -0.90 15.50
N GLN A 67 9.01 -1.25 15.87
CA GLN A 67 8.21 -0.47 16.82
C GLN A 67 8.89 -0.37 18.18
N SER A 68 9.47 -1.45 18.70
CA SER A 68 10.17 -1.46 19.98
C SER A 68 11.40 -0.54 20.02
N LYS A 69 12.02 -0.30 18.85
CA LYS A 69 13.09 0.69 18.64
C LYS A 69 12.58 2.13 18.54
N GLY A 70 11.27 2.35 18.69
CA GLY A 70 10.66 3.67 18.71
C GLY A 70 10.17 4.18 17.35
N VAL A 71 10.15 3.33 16.32
CA VAL A 71 9.68 3.70 14.98
C VAL A 71 8.25 3.20 14.77
N PRO A 72 7.22 4.05 14.87
CA PRO A 72 5.85 3.65 14.63
C PRO A 72 5.61 3.29 13.17
N CYS A 73 4.91 2.17 12.96
CA CYS A 73 4.52 1.68 11.65
C CYS A 73 3.01 1.88 11.44
N TYR A 74 2.63 2.41 10.29
CA TYR A 74 1.25 2.67 9.91
C TYR A 74 0.90 1.93 8.63
N PHE A 75 -0.32 1.42 8.54
CA PHE A 75 -0.78 0.64 7.39
C PHE A 75 -2.11 1.14 6.85
N ILE A 76 -2.16 1.38 5.54
CA ILE A 76 -3.39 1.56 4.77
C ILE A 76 -3.62 0.27 3.97
N HIS A 77 -4.84 -0.24 3.96
CA HIS A 77 -5.21 -1.40 3.14
C HIS A 77 -5.03 -1.15 1.65
N GLY A 78 -4.47 -2.13 0.94
CA GLY A 78 -4.48 -2.19 -0.52
C GLY A 78 -5.65 -2.99 -1.08
N ASN A 79 -5.56 -3.36 -2.34
CA ASN A 79 -6.54 -4.21 -3.00
C ASN A 79 -6.27 -5.71 -2.85
N ARG A 80 -5.04 -6.10 -2.46
CA ARG A 80 -4.64 -7.50 -2.21
C ARG A 80 -4.88 -7.93 -0.76
N ASP A 81 -4.74 -6.99 0.17
CA ASP A 81 -4.64 -7.25 1.60
C ASP A 81 -5.70 -6.51 2.42
N PHE A 82 -6.83 -6.12 1.81
CA PHE A 82 -7.95 -5.41 2.45
C PHE A 82 -8.63 -6.15 3.62
N LEU A 83 -8.36 -7.45 3.79
CA LEU A 83 -8.86 -8.26 4.91
C LEU A 83 -7.93 -8.23 6.13
N LEU A 84 -6.75 -7.62 6.04
CA LEU A 84 -5.80 -7.50 7.14
C LEU A 84 -6.45 -6.80 8.33
N GLY A 85 -6.48 -7.48 9.45
CA GLY A 85 -7.31 -7.10 10.59
C GLY A 85 -6.52 -6.62 11.80
N LYS A 86 -7.27 -6.49 12.89
CA LYS A 86 -6.75 -6.01 14.17
C LYS A 86 -5.81 -7.01 14.85
N ARG A 87 -5.91 -8.30 14.53
CA ARG A 87 -5.06 -9.32 15.15
C ARG A 87 -3.65 -9.17 14.61
N PHE A 88 -3.49 -9.12 13.28
CA PHE A 88 -2.17 -8.88 12.68
C PHE A 88 -1.61 -7.51 13.06
N ALA A 89 -2.44 -6.47 13.10
CA ALA A 89 -2.00 -5.14 13.56
C ALA A 89 -1.47 -5.17 15.01
N LYS A 90 -2.10 -5.96 15.90
CA LYS A 90 -1.63 -6.13 17.28
C LYS A 90 -0.31 -6.90 17.35
N GLU A 91 -0.21 -7.99 16.60
CA GLU A 91 0.99 -8.85 16.54
C GLU A 91 2.20 -8.08 15.97
N SER A 92 2.00 -7.37 14.85
CA SER A 92 3.02 -6.54 14.20
C SER A 92 3.30 -5.21 14.90
N GLY A 93 2.40 -4.76 15.78
CA GLY A 93 2.46 -3.43 16.37
C GLY A 93 2.07 -2.28 15.43
N MET A 94 1.61 -2.57 14.21
CA MET A 94 1.18 -1.53 13.27
C MET A 94 -0.12 -0.85 13.69
N ILE A 95 -0.27 0.40 13.25
CA ILE A 95 -1.50 1.18 13.40
C ILE A 95 -2.25 1.18 12.06
N LEU A 96 -3.45 0.58 12.04
CA LEU A 96 -4.32 0.62 10.88
C LEU A 96 -4.90 2.02 10.69
N LEU A 97 -4.71 2.57 9.49
CA LEU A 97 -5.23 3.86 9.07
C LEU A 97 -6.49 3.69 8.21
N PRO A 98 -7.35 4.73 8.11
CA PRO A 98 -8.41 4.74 7.11
C PRO A 98 -7.83 4.75 5.69
N ALA A 99 -8.65 4.33 4.71
CA ALA A 99 -8.24 4.25 3.30
C ALA A 99 -7.68 5.56 2.72
N GLU A 100 -8.10 6.71 3.26
CA GLU A 100 -7.61 8.03 2.91
C GLU A 100 -7.29 8.77 4.21
N LYS A 101 -6.05 9.26 4.34
CA LYS A 101 -5.59 9.99 5.54
C LYS A 101 -4.80 11.22 5.13
N VAL A 102 -5.13 12.37 5.71
CA VAL A 102 -4.32 13.58 5.59
C VAL A 102 -3.31 13.63 6.74
N LEU A 103 -2.05 13.90 6.40
CA LEU A 103 -0.95 14.13 7.31
C LEU A 103 -0.45 15.57 7.15
N THR A 104 -0.10 16.24 8.25
CA THR A 104 0.58 17.52 8.20
C THR A 104 2.04 17.31 8.56
N LEU A 105 2.91 17.29 7.55
CA LEU A 105 4.34 17.00 7.69
C LEU A 105 5.15 18.20 7.20
N HIS A 106 5.94 18.79 8.10
CA HIS A 106 6.85 19.89 7.78
C HIS A 106 6.19 21.08 7.06
N GLY A 107 4.93 21.38 7.39
CA GLY A 107 4.16 22.47 6.78
C GLY A 107 3.40 22.08 5.50
N HIS A 108 3.56 20.84 5.01
CA HIS A 108 2.77 20.31 3.90
C HIS A 108 1.60 19.50 4.40
N ASN A 109 0.42 19.72 3.81
CA ASN A 109 -0.70 18.80 3.94
C ASN A 109 -0.60 17.75 2.85
N ILE A 110 -0.48 16.49 3.25
CA ILE A 110 -0.21 15.34 2.38
C ILE A 110 -1.36 14.34 2.52
N LEU A 111 -2.06 14.07 1.42
CA LEU A 111 -3.02 12.97 1.35
C LEU A 111 -2.26 11.67 1.07
N ILE A 112 -2.45 10.67 1.93
CA ILE A 112 -1.97 9.31 1.70
C ILE A 112 -3.14 8.35 1.51
N LEU A 113 -2.97 7.44 0.56
CA LEU A 113 -3.93 6.41 0.18
C LEU A 113 -3.21 5.31 -0.60
N HIS A 114 -3.87 4.16 -0.83
CA HIS A 114 -3.28 3.11 -1.65
C HIS A 114 -3.23 3.49 -3.14
N GLY A 115 -4.31 4.04 -3.70
CA GLY A 115 -4.35 4.61 -5.06
C GLY A 115 -5.37 3.95 -5.99
N ASP A 116 -5.80 2.73 -5.69
CA ASP A 116 -6.81 1.97 -6.44
C ASP A 116 -8.17 2.70 -6.59
N THR A 117 -8.52 3.57 -5.65
CA THR A 117 -9.72 4.43 -5.73
C THR A 117 -9.61 5.57 -6.73
N LEU A 118 -8.41 5.85 -7.25
CA LEU A 118 -8.17 6.90 -8.25
C LEU A 118 -8.37 6.37 -9.68
N CYS A 119 -8.29 5.06 -9.90
CA CYS A 119 -8.47 4.41 -11.20
C CYS A 119 -9.97 4.24 -11.52
N THR A 120 -10.69 5.35 -11.66
CA THR A 120 -12.16 5.35 -11.83
C THR A 120 -12.61 4.88 -13.21
N ASP A 121 -11.72 4.92 -14.19
CA ASP A 121 -11.99 4.45 -15.56
C ASP A 121 -12.05 2.92 -15.64
N ASP A 122 -11.43 2.20 -14.69
CA ASP A 122 -11.63 0.76 -14.53
C ASP A 122 -12.94 0.45 -13.79
N ILE A 123 -14.06 0.66 -14.49
CA ILE A 123 -15.42 0.44 -13.96
C ILE A 123 -15.59 -1.00 -13.43
N SER A 124 -14.95 -1.98 -14.09
CA SER A 124 -15.03 -3.39 -13.68
C SER A 124 -14.37 -3.62 -12.32
N TYR A 125 -13.19 -3.04 -12.12
CA TYR A 125 -12.47 -3.08 -10.86
C TYR A 125 -13.21 -2.31 -9.78
N GLN A 126 -13.71 -1.10 -10.06
CA GLN A 126 -14.45 -0.32 -9.07
C GLN A 126 -15.73 -1.02 -8.59
N ARG A 127 -16.43 -1.74 -9.48
CA ARG A 127 -17.59 -2.59 -9.10
C ARG A 127 -17.16 -3.77 -8.22
N TYR A 128 -16.08 -4.44 -8.58
CA TYR A 128 -15.50 -5.52 -7.78
C TYR A 128 -15.10 -5.04 -6.40
N ARG A 129 -14.35 -3.94 -6.31
CA ARG A 129 -13.94 -3.28 -5.08
C ARG A 129 -15.13 -2.98 -4.19
N LYS A 130 -16.18 -2.35 -4.72
CA LYS A 130 -17.41 -2.05 -3.97
C LYS A 130 -18.05 -3.32 -3.38
N ARG A 131 -17.97 -4.45 -4.09
CA ARG A 131 -18.47 -5.75 -3.61
C ARG A 131 -17.61 -6.30 -2.47
N VAL A 132 -16.29 -6.40 -2.65
CA VAL A 132 -15.41 -7.03 -1.64
C VAL A 132 -15.18 -6.18 -0.39
N TYR A 133 -15.42 -4.87 -0.47
CA TYR A 133 -15.44 -3.97 0.69
C TYR A 133 -16.79 -3.98 1.45
N ASN A 134 -17.77 -4.77 1.01
CA ASN A 134 -19.01 -4.97 1.77
C ASN A 134 -18.72 -5.81 3.03
N ARG A 135 -18.93 -5.21 4.22
CA ARG A 135 -18.64 -5.83 5.51
C ARG A 135 -19.35 -7.17 5.75
N TRP A 136 -20.56 -7.36 5.23
CA TRP A 136 -21.27 -8.63 5.34
C TRP A 136 -20.62 -9.73 4.51
N LEU A 137 -20.18 -9.38 3.29
CA LEU A 137 -19.45 -10.32 2.44
C LEU A 137 -18.08 -10.66 3.02
N GLN A 138 -17.37 -9.69 3.60
CA GLN A 138 -16.11 -9.94 4.29
C GLN A 138 -16.30 -10.89 5.48
N ARG A 139 -17.33 -10.68 6.31
CA ARG A 139 -17.65 -11.58 7.44
C ARG A 139 -18.01 -12.98 6.96
N LEU A 140 -18.82 -13.10 5.91
CA LEU A 140 -19.18 -14.40 5.35
C LEU A 140 -17.94 -15.12 4.80
N PHE A 141 -17.07 -14.40 4.08
CA PHE A 141 -15.82 -14.94 3.56
C PHE A 141 -14.90 -15.42 4.68
N LEU A 142 -14.68 -14.59 5.72
CA LEU A 142 -13.85 -14.93 6.87
C LEU A 142 -14.41 -16.06 7.74
N ALA A 143 -15.71 -16.34 7.65
CA ALA A 143 -16.33 -17.49 8.33
C ALA A 143 -16.13 -18.83 7.58
N LEU A 144 -15.65 -18.80 6.33
CA LEU A 144 -15.37 -20.02 5.58
C LEU A 144 -14.11 -20.73 6.13
N PRO A 145 -14.02 -22.06 5.97
CA PRO A 145 -12.79 -22.80 6.23
C PRO A 145 -11.61 -22.19 5.47
N LEU A 146 -10.44 -22.18 6.09
CA LEU A 146 -9.23 -21.55 5.53
C LEU A 146 -8.88 -22.12 4.14
N SER A 147 -8.97 -23.44 3.96
CA SER A 147 -8.74 -24.10 2.67
C SER A 147 -9.67 -23.62 1.56
N THR A 148 -10.94 -23.33 1.89
CA THR A 148 -11.91 -22.76 0.95
C THR A 148 -11.52 -21.33 0.58
N ARG A 149 -11.11 -20.52 1.55
CA ARG A 149 -10.65 -19.14 1.30
C ARG A 149 -9.42 -19.10 0.40
N HIS A 150 -8.43 -19.97 0.62
CA HIS A 150 -7.27 -20.08 -0.28
C HIS A 150 -7.69 -20.41 -1.71
N CYS A 151 -8.54 -21.44 -1.90
CA CYS A 151 -9.02 -21.82 -3.23
C CYS A 151 -9.74 -20.67 -3.94
N ILE A 152 -10.59 -19.93 -3.22
CA ILE A 152 -11.26 -18.74 -3.76
C ILE A 152 -10.22 -17.67 -4.14
N ALA A 153 -9.29 -17.35 -3.25
CA ALA A 153 -8.27 -16.32 -3.47
C ALA A 153 -7.39 -16.66 -4.69
N GLU A 154 -6.90 -17.89 -4.81
CA GLU A 154 -6.12 -18.34 -5.95
C GLU A 154 -6.89 -18.21 -7.27
N ARG A 155 -8.16 -18.62 -7.29
CA ARG A 155 -9.01 -18.51 -8.48
C ARG A 155 -9.23 -17.04 -8.86
N MET A 156 -9.52 -16.18 -7.89
CA MET A 156 -9.70 -14.75 -8.11
C MET A 156 -8.43 -14.10 -8.65
N ARG A 157 -7.26 -14.48 -8.14
CA ARG A 157 -5.97 -14.00 -8.63
C ARG A 157 -5.72 -14.40 -10.08
N LYS A 158 -5.91 -15.68 -10.43
CA LYS A 158 -5.76 -16.16 -11.82
C LYS A 158 -6.67 -15.40 -12.79
N ASN A 159 -7.93 -15.19 -12.40
CA ASN A 159 -8.90 -14.44 -13.20
C ASN A 159 -8.55 -12.95 -13.32
N SER A 160 -8.02 -12.34 -12.25
CA SER A 160 -7.61 -10.94 -12.28
C SER A 160 -6.39 -10.74 -13.16
N GLN A 161 -5.39 -11.63 -13.09
CA GLN A 161 -4.19 -11.55 -13.91
C GLN A 161 -4.53 -11.64 -15.40
N SER A 162 -5.38 -12.59 -15.79
CA SER A 162 -5.82 -12.72 -17.19
C SER A 162 -6.65 -11.52 -17.66
N ALA A 163 -7.53 -10.98 -16.80
CA ALA A 163 -8.33 -9.81 -17.13
C ALA A 163 -7.49 -8.52 -17.26
N THR A 164 -6.47 -8.32 -16.41
CA THR A 164 -5.60 -7.13 -16.45
C THR A 164 -4.69 -7.14 -17.67
N GLN A 165 -4.16 -8.29 -18.10
CA GLN A 165 -3.32 -8.40 -19.30
C GLN A 165 -4.04 -7.94 -20.59
N LEU A 166 -5.37 -7.98 -20.60
CA LEU A 166 -6.18 -7.59 -21.76
C LEU A 166 -6.61 -6.11 -21.72
N LYS A 167 -6.31 -5.38 -20.64
CA LYS A 167 -6.75 -3.99 -20.47
C LYS A 167 -5.69 -3.01 -21.00
N PRO A 168 -6.11 -1.97 -21.75
CA PRO A 168 -5.26 -0.82 -22.04
C PRO A 168 -4.70 -0.17 -20.78
N GLU A 169 -3.44 0.27 -20.84
CA GLU A 169 -2.71 0.84 -19.70
C GLU A 169 -3.33 2.12 -19.12
N TYR A 170 -4.05 2.90 -19.93
CA TYR A 170 -4.71 4.13 -19.49
C TYR A 170 -5.94 3.84 -18.62
N ILE A 171 -6.57 2.67 -18.78
CA ILE A 171 -7.74 2.27 -17.97
C ILE A 171 -7.30 1.89 -16.55
N THR A 172 -6.09 1.35 -16.42
CA THR A 172 -5.53 0.93 -15.13
C THR A 172 -4.73 2.03 -14.43
N ASP A 173 -4.50 3.18 -15.08
CA ASP A 173 -3.94 4.36 -14.41
C ASP A 173 -4.99 5.15 -13.61
N VAL A 174 -4.48 6.11 -12.85
CA VAL A 174 -5.32 7.11 -12.19
C VAL A 174 -6.06 7.97 -13.21
N ASN A 175 -7.29 8.32 -12.88
CA ASN A 175 -8.04 9.34 -13.60
C ASN A 175 -7.63 10.73 -13.09
N GLU A 176 -7.16 11.59 -14.00
CA GLU A 176 -6.64 12.92 -13.63
C GLU A 176 -7.69 13.81 -12.95
N GLN A 177 -8.93 13.75 -13.42
CA GLN A 177 -10.03 14.52 -12.85
C GLN A 177 -10.33 14.09 -11.41
N THR A 178 -10.32 12.78 -11.14
CA THR A 178 -10.46 12.22 -9.78
C THR A 178 -9.33 12.69 -8.87
N VAL A 179 -8.09 12.74 -9.37
CA VAL A 179 -6.94 13.27 -8.63
C VAL A 179 -7.17 14.74 -8.25
N ILE A 180 -7.59 15.59 -9.20
CA ILE A 180 -7.87 17.02 -8.97
C ILE A 180 -9.00 17.19 -7.93
N GLU A 181 -10.05 16.39 -8.02
CA GLU A 181 -11.16 16.41 -7.06
C GLU A 181 -10.70 16.04 -5.65
N LYS A 182 -9.80 15.06 -5.49
CA LYS A 182 -9.22 14.72 -4.20
C LYS A 182 -8.36 15.84 -3.63
N PHE A 183 -7.53 16.48 -4.45
CA PHE A 183 -6.76 17.66 -4.04
C PHE A 183 -7.68 18.78 -3.52
N ARG A 184 -8.77 19.07 -4.23
CA ARG A 184 -9.76 20.08 -3.83
C ARG A 184 -10.50 19.69 -2.56
N LYS A 185 -10.98 18.45 -2.47
CA LYS A 185 -11.75 17.93 -1.32
C LYS A 185 -10.96 17.99 -0.02
N TYR A 186 -9.70 17.55 -0.05
CA TYR A 186 -8.85 17.47 1.14
C TYR A 186 -8.00 18.70 1.39
N GLN A 187 -7.96 19.65 0.44
CA GLN A 187 -7.16 20.87 0.51
C GLN A 187 -5.68 20.57 0.81
N VAL A 188 -5.12 19.60 0.11
CA VAL A 188 -3.74 19.13 0.26
C VAL A 188 -2.83 19.69 -0.84
N ASP A 189 -1.53 19.73 -0.56
CA ASP A 189 -0.50 20.15 -1.52
C ASP A 189 0.16 18.94 -2.19
N TRP A 190 0.18 17.82 -1.48
CA TRP A 190 0.79 16.57 -1.91
C TRP A 190 -0.20 15.42 -1.80
N MET A 191 -0.04 14.45 -2.70
CA MET A 191 -0.70 13.15 -2.65
C MET A 191 0.37 12.08 -2.82
N ILE A 192 0.38 11.07 -1.94
CA ILE A 192 1.28 9.92 -2.03
C ILE A 192 0.44 8.65 -2.10
N HIS A 193 0.67 7.84 -3.14
CA HIS A 193 -0.01 6.57 -3.34
C HIS A 193 0.89 5.55 -4.04
N GLY A 194 0.45 4.29 -4.10
CA GLY A 194 1.05 3.21 -4.88
C GLY A 194 0.08 2.73 -5.96
N HIS A 195 -0.19 1.42 -5.98
CA HIS A 195 -1.14 0.69 -6.83
C HIS A 195 -0.81 0.62 -8.33
N THR A 196 -0.44 1.74 -8.96
CA THR A 196 -0.25 1.80 -10.42
C THR A 196 1.11 1.26 -10.87
N HIS A 197 2.04 1.06 -9.93
CA HIS A 197 3.41 0.56 -10.16
C HIS A 197 4.22 1.44 -11.13
N ARG A 198 3.88 2.73 -11.22
CA ARG A 198 4.50 3.74 -12.10
C ARG A 198 5.20 4.80 -11.25
N PRO A 199 6.38 4.51 -10.66
CA PRO A 199 7.05 5.40 -9.74
C PRO A 199 7.41 6.74 -10.40
N ALA A 200 6.80 7.83 -9.92
CA ALA A 200 7.03 9.17 -10.45
C ALA A 200 6.52 10.25 -9.49
N ILE A 201 7.05 11.47 -9.61
CA ILE A 201 6.48 12.67 -8.98
C ILE A 201 5.90 13.56 -10.08
N HIS A 202 4.58 13.54 -10.21
CA HIS A 202 3.84 14.34 -11.19
C HIS A 202 3.51 15.71 -10.62
N LYS A 203 3.70 16.75 -11.44
CA LYS A 203 3.21 18.11 -11.16
C LYS A 203 1.81 18.25 -11.71
N ILE A 204 0.86 18.63 -10.87
CA ILE A 204 -0.55 18.83 -11.24
C ILE A 204 -0.88 20.30 -11.08
N ASN A 205 -1.41 20.95 -12.12
CA ASN A 205 -1.86 22.33 -12.03
C ASN A 205 -3.35 22.37 -11.68
N VAL A 206 -3.69 22.91 -10.50
CA VAL A 206 -5.07 23.12 -10.07
C VAL A 206 -5.29 24.61 -9.85
N ASN A 207 -6.04 25.24 -10.74
CA ASN A 207 -6.39 26.67 -10.68
C ASN A 207 -5.17 27.60 -10.54
N GLY A 208 -4.06 27.30 -11.24
CA GLY A 208 -2.83 28.09 -11.19
C GLY A 208 -1.89 27.74 -10.05
N LYS A 209 -2.29 26.84 -9.13
CA LYS A 209 -1.41 26.30 -8.07
C LYS A 209 -0.82 24.96 -8.53
N ILE A 210 0.50 24.83 -8.42
CA ILE A 210 1.20 23.57 -8.68
C ILE A 210 1.12 22.70 -7.42
N LEU A 211 0.53 21.52 -7.56
CA LEU A 211 0.43 20.46 -6.57
C LEU A 211 1.24 19.25 -7.02
N HIS A 212 1.49 18.30 -6.12
CA HIS A 212 2.36 17.15 -6.42
C HIS A 212 1.69 15.81 -6.11
N ARG A 213 1.70 14.91 -7.08
CA ARG A 213 1.28 13.51 -6.90
C ARG A 213 2.50 12.61 -7.02
N ALA A 214 2.92 12.03 -5.92
CA ALA A 214 4.03 11.09 -5.85
C ALA A 214 3.50 9.65 -5.83
N VAL A 215 4.03 8.83 -6.71
CA VAL A 215 3.66 7.43 -6.89
C VAL A 215 4.82 6.56 -6.44
N LEU A 216 4.56 5.60 -5.56
CA LEU A 216 5.50 4.59 -5.12
C LEU A 216 5.67 3.51 -6.20
N GLY A 217 6.86 2.94 -6.29
CA GLY A 217 7.13 1.78 -7.13
C GLY A 217 6.77 0.48 -6.42
N ALA A 218 6.37 -0.53 -7.18
CA ALA A 218 6.33 -1.90 -6.68
C ALA A 218 7.75 -2.39 -6.37
N TRP A 219 7.85 -3.33 -5.44
CA TRP A 219 9.12 -3.97 -5.14
C TRP A 219 9.25 -5.22 -6.01
N ASP A 220 10.24 -5.21 -6.90
CA ASP A 220 10.53 -6.31 -7.82
C ASP A 220 11.98 -6.77 -7.70
N GLN A 221 12.87 -6.25 -8.55
CA GLN A 221 14.32 -6.38 -8.43
C GLN A 221 14.91 -5.32 -7.52
N ASN A 222 14.20 -4.20 -7.31
CA ASN A 222 14.63 -3.09 -6.45
C ASN A 222 13.52 -2.71 -5.47
N GLY A 223 13.92 -2.14 -4.33
CA GLY A 223 13.01 -1.45 -3.43
C GLY A 223 12.69 -0.04 -3.90
N SER A 224 11.49 0.44 -3.59
CA SER A 224 11.06 1.82 -3.84
C SER A 224 10.56 2.44 -2.54
N VAL A 225 11.01 3.67 -2.25
CA VAL A 225 10.61 4.41 -1.05
C VAL A 225 10.48 5.88 -1.35
N ILE A 226 9.44 6.52 -0.80
CA ILE A 226 9.40 7.97 -0.69
C ILE A 226 9.93 8.37 0.69
N LYS A 227 10.97 9.20 0.69
CA LYS A 227 11.62 9.71 1.88
C LYS A 227 11.29 11.20 2.04
N ILE A 228 10.65 11.53 3.16
CA ILE A 228 10.33 12.91 3.52
C ILE A 228 11.25 13.37 4.64
N THR A 229 11.94 14.47 4.40
CA THR A 229 12.76 15.18 5.38
C THR A 229 12.20 16.58 5.61
N LEU A 230 12.82 17.34 6.51
CA LEU A 230 12.49 18.77 6.70
C LEU A 230 12.71 19.61 5.43
N LYS A 231 13.52 19.14 4.49
CA LYS A 231 13.96 19.91 3.32
C LYS A 231 13.43 19.36 2.00
N THR A 232 13.22 18.05 1.92
CA THR A 232 12.99 17.35 0.65
C THR A 232 11.93 16.26 0.76
N ILE A 233 11.23 16.03 -0.35
CA ILE A 233 10.39 14.86 -0.60
C ILE A 233 10.99 14.17 -1.83
N GLU A 234 11.58 13.01 -1.63
CA GLU A 234 12.35 12.29 -2.64
C GLU A 234 11.76 10.91 -2.88
N LEU A 235 11.65 10.52 -4.14
CA LEU A 235 11.37 9.15 -4.56
C LEU A 235 12.71 8.47 -4.85
N LEU A 236 13.02 7.42 -4.10
CA LEU A 236 14.30 6.71 -4.15
C LEU A 236 14.07 5.24 -4.53
N HIS A 237 15.00 4.71 -5.32
CA HIS A 237 15.11 3.29 -5.61
C HIS A 237 16.43 2.77 -5.06
N PHE A 238 16.43 1.54 -4.53
CA PHE A 238 17.61 0.93 -3.94
C PHE A 238 17.61 -0.59 -4.21
N PRO A 239 18.77 -1.21 -4.40
CA PRO A 239 18.85 -2.65 -4.50
C PRO A 239 18.55 -3.29 -3.14
N PHE A 240 18.14 -4.56 -3.13
CA PHE A 240 17.92 -5.28 -1.87
C PHE A 240 19.21 -5.57 -1.09
N TYR A 241 20.37 -5.57 -1.78
CA TYR A 241 21.71 -5.82 -1.26
C TYR A 241 22.78 -5.09 -2.08
#